data_AF-A0A940AIN7-F1
#
_entry.id   AF-A0A940AIN7-F1
#
_cell.length_a   1.000
_cell.length_b   1.000
_cell.length_c   1.000
_cell.angle_alpha   90.00
_cell.angle_beta   90.00
_cell.angle_gamma   90.00
#
_symmetry.space_group_name_H-M   'P 1'
#
loop_
_entity.id
_entity.type
_entity.pdbx_description
1 polymer ?
#
loop_
_entity_poly.entity_id
_entity_poly.type
_entity_poly.pdbx_seq_one_letter_code
_entity_poly.pdbx_strand_id
1 'polypeptide(L)'
;LRLPEDVEQDTLMYEFKGPGVVKSDDFAKEGQLEIMTKDKLVFTMMEGAHLDVEIQVDLGRGYVPAETNEHYIEVVGTIPMDAIFTPVEKVKYSIEPCRVGQRNDYDKLVLEIWTDGTITPENALGEAAKIAKEHFAIFINFNDKDIIGNDDSDEGDESIIKLLQTPVEELELSVRSSNCLKNANIRTIGELTKKTEDDIAKTRNFGKKSLAEIKEKLQEWNLTLGMTDYSHLKNAANITKQKEETDES
;
A
#
# COMPACT_ATOMS: atom_id res chain seq x y z
N LEU A 1 6.26 25.81 -7.89
CA LEU A 1 6.35 25.88 -9.37
C LEU A 1 6.68 24.49 -9.89
N ARG A 2 6.33 24.16 -11.14
CA ARG A 2 6.46 22.80 -11.68
C ARG A 2 6.94 22.83 -13.14
N LEU A 3 7.97 22.05 -13.43
CA LEU A 3 8.42 21.73 -14.79
C LEU A 3 7.65 20.52 -15.34
N PRO A 4 7.61 20.31 -16.68
CA PRO A 4 7.04 19.13 -17.30
C PRO A 4 7.66 17.84 -16.76
N GLU A 5 6.89 16.75 -16.84
CA GLU A 5 7.42 15.42 -16.51
C GLU A 5 8.61 15.13 -17.46
N ASP A 6 9.71 14.65 -16.89
CA ASP A 6 11.01 14.36 -17.54
C ASP A 6 11.96 15.54 -17.79
N VAL A 7 11.66 16.75 -17.30
CA VAL A 7 12.58 17.90 -17.39
C VAL A 7 13.21 18.19 -16.02
N GLU A 8 14.52 18.00 -15.92
CA GLU A 8 15.29 18.27 -14.69
C GLU A 8 15.77 19.71 -14.59
N GLN A 9 15.89 20.42 -15.71
CA GLN A 9 16.34 21.80 -15.79
C GLN A 9 15.77 22.46 -17.04
N ASP A 10 15.33 23.71 -16.91
CA ASP A 10 14.94 24.54 -18.05
C ASP A 10 15.38 26.00 -17.85
N THR A 11 15.66 26.69 -18.95
CA THR A 11 16.10 28.08 -18.93
C THR A 11 15.15 28.94 -19.74
N LEU A 12 14.55 29.92 -19.07
CA LEU A 12 13.40 30.67 -19.57
C LEU A 12 13.77 32.15 -19.70
N MET A 13 13.64 32.68 -20.92
CA MET A 13 13.82 34.11 -21.18
C MET A 13 12.49 34.85 -21.02
N TYR A 14 12.54 36.00 -20.35
CA TYR A 14 11.43 36.92 -20.15
C TYR A 14 11.82 38.34 -20.54
N GLU A 15 10.88 39.04 -21.18
CA GLU A 15 11.03 40.45 -21.55
C GLU A 15 9.83 41.22 -20.98
N PHE A 16 10.09 42.22 -20.15
CA PHE A 16 9.09 43.11 -19.58
C PHE A 16 9.33 44.55 -20.05
N LYS A 17 8.26 45.26 -20.42
CA LYS A 17 8.31 46.61 -21.01
C LYS A 17 7.23 47.53 -20.43
N GLY A 18 7.61 48.76 -20.14
CA GLY A 18 6.70 49.82 -19.69
C GLY A 18 6.33 49.73 -18.21
N PRO A 19 5.48 50.66 -17.73
CA PRO A 19 5.05 50.68 -16.34
C PRO A 19 4.06 49.55 -16.04
N GLY A 20 4.21 48.89 -14.89
CA GLY A 20 3.35 47.78 -14.52
C GLY A 20 3.80 47.05 -13.26
N VAL A 21 2.91 46.21 -12.74
CA VAL A 21 3.21 45.30 -11.62
C VAL A 21 3.42 43.91 -12.21
N VAL A 22 4.58 43.31 -11.94
CA VAL A 22 4.89 41.94 -12.35
C VAL A 22 4.66 41.00 -11.17
N LYS A 23 3.82 40.00 -11.40
CA LYS A 23 3.42 38.98 -10.43
C LYS A 23 3.97 37.62 -10.83
N SER A 24 3.87 36.65 -9.91
CA SER A 24 4.31 35.28 -10.15
C SER A 24 3.64 34.64 -11.37
N ASP A 25 2.37 34.98 -11.64
CA ASP A 25 1.62 34.45 -12.78
C ASP A 25 2.21 34.88 -14.14
N ASP A 26 2.90 36.02 -14.20
CA ASP A 26 3.52 36.52 -15.44
C ASP A 26 4.74 35.69 -15.87
N PHE A 27 5.21 34.80 -15.00
CA PHE A 27 6.29 33.84 -15.30
C PHE A 27 5.78 32.49 -15.81
N ALA A 28 4.46 32.25 -15.85
CA ALA A 28 3.94 31.00 -16.37
C ALA A 28 4.17 30.87 -17.88
N LYS A 29 4.60 29.69 -18.34
CA LYS A 29 4.70 29.36 -19.77
C LYS A 29 4.00 28.04 -20.05
N GLU A 30 3.00 28.08 -20.92
CA GLU A 30 2.20 26.91 -21.28
C GLU A 30 3.10 25.77 -21.78
N GLY A 31 3.02 24.61 -21.13
CA GLY A 31 3.82 23.42 -21.46
C GLY A 31 5.29 23.47 -21.04
N GLN A 32 5.77 24.54 -20.39
CA GLN A 32 7.18 24.67 -19.95
C GLN A 32 7.33 24.99 -18.46
N LEU A 33 6.49 25.87 -17.91
CA LEU A 33 6.56 26.23 -16.50
C LEU A 33 5.17 26.53 -15.95
N GLU A 34 4.73 25.71 -15.00
CA GLU A 34 3.51 25.91 -14.25
C GLU A 34 3.79 26.61 -12.92
N ILE A 35 3.11 27.73 -12.67
CA ILE A 35 3.19 28.49 -11.43
C ILE A 35 2.03 28.09 -10.52
N MET A 36 2.36 27.40 -9.41
CA MET A 36 1.38 26.96 -8.41
C MET A 36 0.92 28.12 -7.51
N THR A 37 1.86 28.98 -7.12
CA THR A 37 1.61 30.10 -6.20
C THR A 37 1.27 31.36 -6.98
N LYS A 38 -0.02 31.63 -7.10
CA LYS A 38 -0.54 32.77 -7.87
C LYS A 38 -0.54 34.07 -7.09
N ASP A 39 -0.62 35.20 -7.80
CA ASP A 39 -0.79 36.54 -7.23
C ASP A 39 0.32 37.02 -6.24
N LYS A 40 1.55 36.51 -6.36
CA LYS A 40 2.69 37.03 -5.59
C LYS A 40 3.34 38.19 -6.32
N LEU A 41 3.44 39.34 -5.67
CA LEU A 41 4.22 40.47 -6.19
C LEU A 41 5.71 40.09 -6.29
N VAL A 42 6.30 40.23 -7.47
CA VAL A 42 7.74 40.01 -7.68
C VAL A 42 8.46 41.35 -7.75
N PHE A 43 8.04 42.25 -8.65
CA PHE A 43 8.56 43.61 -8.73
C PHE A 43 7.56 44.57 -9.41
N THR A 44 7.87 45.86 -9.38
CA THR A 44 7.09 46.92 -10.05
C THR A 44 8.00 47.72 -10.97
N MET A 45 7.52 47.99 -12.19
CA MET A 45 8.23 48.72 -13.22
C MET A 45 7.68 50.14 -13.35
N MET A 46 8.59 51.11 -13.48
CA MET A 46 8.26 52.52 -13.71
C MET A 46 8.13 52.81 -15.21
N GLU A 47 7.65 54.01 -15.54
CA GLU A 47 7.57 54.47 -16.93
C GLU A 47 8.97 54.48 -17.59
N GLY A 48 9.05 53.96 -18.81
CA GLY A 48 10.31 53.83 -19.55
C GLY A 48 11.19 52.64 -19.14
N ALA A 49 10.77 51.80 -18.18
CA ALA A 49 11.53 50.61 -17.80
C ALA A 49 11.44 49.51 -18.86
N HIS A 50 12.56 48.80 -19.06
CA HIS A 50 12.67 47.63 -19.91
C HIS A 50 13.63 46.66 -19.23
N LEU A 51 13.18 45.42 -19.04
CA LEU A 51 13.92 44.38 -18.34
C LEU A 51 13.89 43.10 -19.16
N ASP A 52 15.08 42.62 -19.51
CA ASP A 52 15.30 41.28 -20.05
C ASP A 52 15.94 40.43 -18.97
N VAL A 53 15.36 39.27 -18.69
CA VAL A 53 15.87 38.35 -17.67
C VAL A 53 15.82 36.91 -18.18
N GLU A 54 16.91 36.20 -17.95
CA GLU A 54 17.02 34.76 -18.17
C GLU A 54 17.00 34.08 -16.80
N ILE A 55 16.05 33.16 -16.62
CA ILE A 55 15.84 32.46 -15.34
C ILE A 55 15.99 30.97 -15.61
N GLN A 56 16.96 30.36 -14.94
CA GLN A 56 17.11 28.91 -14.88
C GLN A 56 16.26 28.36 -13.73
N VAL A 57 15.52 27.30 -14.00
CA VAL A 57 14.71 26.56 -13.04
C VAL A 57 15.17 25.11 -13.05
N ASP A 58 15.54 24.61 -11.87
CA ASP A 58 16.03 23.25 -11.69
C ASP A 58 15.05 22.42 -10.83
N LEU A 59 15.03 21.12 -11.08
CA LEU A 59 14.43 20.11 -10.22
C LEU A 59 15.50 19.62 -9.24
N GLY A 60 15.29 19.87 -7.95
CA GLY A 60 16.26 19.52 -6.91
C GLY A 60 15.61 18.92 -5.66
N ARG A 61 16.42 18.75 -4.63
CA ARG A 61 15.99 18.28 -3.31
C ARG A 61 16.65 19.10 -2.21
N GLY A 62 15.88 19.43 -1.18
CA GLY A 62 16.38 20.12 -0.01
C GLY A 62 16.72 21.59 -0.28
N TYR A 63 17.91 22.01 0.15
CA TYR A 63 18.39 23.38 0.05
C TYR A 63 19.79 23.39 -0.57
N VAL A 64 20.01 24.26 -1.55
CA VAL A 64 21.32 24.49 -2.17
C VAL A 64 21.69 25.95 -2.01
N PRO A 65 22.76 26.27 -1.26
CA PRO A 65 23.22 27.65 -1.09
C PRO A 65 23.71 28.27 -2.39
N ALA A 66 23.58 29.60 -2.51
CA ALA A 66 24.07 30.36 -3.65
C ALA A 66 25.57 30.13 -3.92
N GLU A 67 26.40 29.99 -2.88
CA GLU A 67 27.84 29.74 -3.03
C GLU A 67 28.10 28.39 -3.70
N THR A 68 27.25 27.39 -3.46
CA THR A 68 27.39 26.09 -4.14
C THR A 68 27.06 26.22 -5.62
N ASN A 69 25.99 26.96 -5.95
CA ASN A 69 25.60 27.23 -7.34
C ASN A 69 26.67 28.03 -8.09
N GLU A 70 27.33 29.00 -7.44
CA GLU A 70 28.38 29.84 -8.04
C GLU A 70 29.52 29.01 -8.66
N HIS A 71 29.88 27.87 -8.06
CA HIS A 71 30.94 27.01 -8.58
C HIS A 71 30.62 26.39 -9.96
N TYR A 72 29.35 26.35 -10.34
CA TYR A 72 28.87 25.76 -11.60
C TYR A 72 28.47 26.81 -12.64
N ILE A 73 28.61 28.10 -12.31
CA ILE A 73 28.25 29.20 -13.21
C ILE A 73 29.46 29.59 -14.07
N GLU A 74 29.34 29.41 -15.38
CA GLU A 74 30.37 29.82 -16.35
C GLU A 74 30.09 31.19 -16.99
N VAL A 75 28.82 31.62 -16.97
CA VAL A 75 28.38 32.85 -17.65
C VAL A 75 28.60 34.06 -16.77
N VAL A 76 29.39 35.01 -17.27
CA VAL A 76 29.64 36.28 -16.59
C VAL A 76 28.34 37.10 -16.52
N GLY A 77 27.97 37.52 -15.32
CA GLY A 77 26.76 38.31 -15.08
C GLY A 77 25.57 37.52 -14.53
N THR A 78 25.68 36.19 -14.45
CA THR A 78 24.68 35.37 -13.74
C THR A 78 24.76 35.63 -12.24
N ILE A 79 23.60 35.85 -11.62
CA ILE A 79 23.48 36.07 -10.18
C ILE A 79 23.12 34.72 -9.55
N PRO A 80 24.02 34.07 -8.78
CA PRO A 80 23.67 32.85 -8.07
C PRO A 80 22.62 33.18 -7.00
N MET A 81 21.66 32.28 -6.84
CA MET A 81 20.63 32.36 -5.82
C MET A 81 20.57 31.08 -5.00
N ASP A 82 20.12 31.21 -3.76
CA ASP A 82 19.75 30.06 -2.94
C ASP A 82 18.56 29.34 -3.57
N ALA A 83 18.66 28.01 -3.70
CA ALA A 83 17.59 27.19 -4.22
C ALA A 83 16.92 26.38 -3.11
N ILE A 84 15.62 26.61 -2.92
CA ILE A 84 14.78 25.94 -1.94
C ILE A 84 13.84 24.99 -2.68
N PHE A 85 14.10 23.69 -2.57
CA PHE A 85 13.32 22.64 -3.24
C PHE A 85 12.34 21.93 -2.30
N THR A 86 12.06 22.51 -1.12
CA THR A 86 11.10 21.92 -0.17
C THR A 86 9.70 22.50 -0.37
N PRO A 87 8.71 21.68 -0.78
CA PRO A 87 7.32 22.13 -0.89
C PRO A 87 6.56 22.05 0.44
N VAL A 88 7.17 21.47 1.48
CA VAL A 88 6.61 21.38 2.83
C VAL A 88 7.16 22.53 3.67
N GLU A 89 6.27 23.39 4.16
CA GLU A 89 6.63 24.59 4.94
C GLU A 89 6.70 24.29 6.44
N LYS A 90 5.77 23.44 6.92
CA LYS A 90 5.62 23.16 8.35
C LYS A 90 5.02 21.77 8.56
N VAL A 91 5.49 21.11 9.60
CA VAL A 91 4.89 19.87 10.13
C VAL A 91 4.77 20.01 11.64
N LYS A 92 3.63 19.57 12.17
CA LYS A 92 3.39 19.43 13.61
C LYS A 92 2.83 18.04 13.88
N TYR A 93 3.22 17.45 14.99
CA TYR A 93 2.66 16.18 15.44
C TYR A 93 2.23 16.26 16.91
N SER A 94 1.20 15.48 17.25
CA SER A 94 0.80 15.20 18.63
C SER A 94 0.38 13.74 18.77
N ILE A 95 0.56 13.21 19.97
CA ILE A 95 0.15 11.86 20.33
C ILE A 95 -0.92 11.98 21.42
N GLU A 96 -2.05 11.32 21.19
CA GLU A 96 -3.22 11.40 22.07
C GLU A 96 -3.69 9.97 22.40
N PRO A 97 -4.06 9.67 23.65
CA PRO A 97 -4.65 8.38 23.99
C PRO A 97 -5.94 8.14 23.20
N CYS A 98 -6.12 6.92 22.69
CA CYS A 98 -7.27 6.57 21.87
C CYS A 98 -7.91 5.25 22.31
N ARG A 99 -9.24 5.23 22.40
CA ARG A 99 -10.01 4.01 22.62
C ARG A 99 -10.46 3.44 21.28
N VAL A 100 -10.12 2.18 21.04
CA VAL A 100 -10.56 1.42 19.86
C VAL A 100 -11.43 0.25 20.33
N GLY A 101 -12.74 0.39 20.15
CA GLY A 101 -13.71 -0.58 20.67
C GLY A 101 -13.68 -0.68 22.20
N GLN A 102 -13.29 -1.84 22.72
CA GLN A 102 -13.17 -2.09 24.17
C GLN A 102 -11.74 -1.89 24.72
N ARG A 103 -10.74 -1.67 23.85
CA ARG A 103 -9.34 -1.50 24.23
C ARG A 103 -8.99 -0.01 24.36
N ASN A 104 -8.25 0.34 25.42
CA ASN A 104 -7.88 1.72 25.79
C ASN A 104 -6.36 1.98 25.77
N ASP A 105 -5.58 1.03 25.25
CA ASP A 105 -4.12 1.01 25.26
C ASP A 105 -3.48 1.47 23.93
N TYR A 106 -4.28 2.02 23.02
CA TYR A 106 -3.79 2.56 21.75
C TYR A 106 -3.46 4.05 21.86
N ASP A 107 -2.44 4.46 21.12
CA ASP A 107 -2.10 5.86 20.88
C ASP A 107 -2.56 6.28 19.48
N LYS A 108 -3.14 7.48 19.37
CA LYS A 108 -3.48 8.13 18.11
C LYS A 108 -2.41 9.16 17.78
N LEU A 109 -1.78 9.00 16.63
CA LEU A 109 -0.90 10.01 16.04
C LEU A 109 -1.73 11.00 15.22
N VAL A 110 -1.58 12.29 15.52
CA VAL A 110 -2.15 13.38 14.72
C VAL A 110 -1.00 14.12 14.06
N LEU A 111 -1.02 14.18 12.73
CA LEU A 111 -0.06 14.93 11.92
C LEU A 111 -0.78 16.09 11.23
N GLU A 112 -0.26 17.30 11.43
CA GLU A 112 -0.69 18.50 10.72
C GLU A 112 0.45 18.93 9.79
N ILE A 113 0.20 18.95 8.48
CA ILE A 113 1.21 19.21 7.45
C ILE A 113 0.72 20.38 6.59
N TRP A 114 1.58 21.39 6.44
CA TRP A 114 1.34 22.56 5.59
C TRP A 114 2.30 22.53 4.39
N THR A 115 1.74 22.64 3.20
CA THR A 115 2.49 22.65 1.94
C THR A 115 2.18 23.94 1.17
N ASP A 116 3.08 24.30 0.25
CA ASP A 116 2.96 25.47 -0.64
C ASP A 116 1.97 25.25 -1.81
N GLY A 117 1.32 24.09 -1.87
CA GLY A 117 0.40 23.68 -2.93
C GLY A 117 1.06 22.91 -4.10
N THR A 118 2.40 22.81 -4.15
CA THR A 118 3.11 22.02 -5.16
C THR A 118 2.88 20.51 -4.97
N ILE A 119 2.68 20.07 -3.72
CA ILE A 119 2.30 18.70 -3.36
C ILE A 119 1.18 18.72 -2.31
N THR A 120 0.26 17.77 -2.38
CA THR A 120 -0.75 17.58 -1.33
C THR A 120 -0.12 17.01 -0.07
N PRO A 121 -0.58 17.38 1.14
CA PRO A 121 -0.10 16.80 2.41
C PRO A 121 -0.08 15.27 2.45
N GLU A 122 -1.10 14.62 1.88
CA GLU A 122 -1.23 13.16 1.82
C GLU A 122 -0.10 12.52 0.99
N ASN A 123 0.11 13.00 -0.24
CA ASN A 123 1.22 12.55 -1.08
C ASN A 123 2.59 12.84 -0.46
N ALA A 124 2.76 14.00 0.20
CA ALA A 124 4.00 14.31 0.89
C ALA A 124 4.30 13.31 2.02
N LEU A 125 3.29 12.93 2.80
CA LEU A 125 3.40 11.88 3.82
C LEU A 125 3.69 10.51 3.20
N GLY A 126 3.05 10.18 2.07
CA GLY A 126 3.28 8.95 1.33
C GLY A 126 4.73 8.82 0.83
N GLU A 127 5.28 9.87 0.23
CA GLU A 127 6.69 9.90 -0.19
C GLU A 127 7.64 9.81 1.01
N ALA A 128 7.34 10.51 2.10
CA ALA A 128 8.15 10.40 3.34
C ALA A 128 8.15 8.97 3.89
N ALA A 129 7.01 8.29 3.90
CA ALA A 129 6.88 6.90 4.34
C ALA A 129 7.65 5.93 3.42
N LYS A 130 7.60 6.16 2.10
CA LYS A 130 8.38 5.38 1.12
C LYS A 130 9.88 5.53 1.37
N ILE A 131 10.37 6.76 1.52
CA ILE A 131 11.77 7.04 1.83
C ILE A 131 12.18 6.35 3.14
N ALA A 132 11.35 6.47 4.19
CA ALA A 132 11.61 5.80 5.46
C ALA A 132 11.70 4.27 5.32
N LYS A 133 10.77 3.66 4.59
CA LYS A 133 10.78 2.22 4.29
C LYS A 133 12.07 1.80 3.59
N GLU A 134 12.48 2.53 2.55
CA GLU A 134 13.70 2.25 1.80
C GLU A 134 14.95 2.33 2.70
N HIS A 135 15.02 3.32 3.60
CA HIS A 135 16.09 3.43 4.59
C HIS A 135 16.08 2.28 5.61
N PHE A 136 14.91 1.85 6.08
CA PHE A 136 14.81 0.75 7.03
C PHE A 136 15.08 -0.63 6.41
N ALA A 137 14.86 -0.78 5.11
CA ALA A 137 15.08 -2.04 4.40
C ALA A 137 16.52 -2.57 4.54
N ILE A 138 17.50 -1.67 4.70
CA ILE A 138 18.93 -2.03 4.89
C ILE A 138 19.13 -2.82 6.20
N PHE A 139 18.28 -2.63 7.20
CA PHE A 139 18.35 -3.33 8.48
C PHE A 139 17.59 -4.65 8.49
N ILE A 140 16.74 -4.91 7.49
CA ILE A 140 15.97 -6.15 7.38
C ILE A 140 16.93 -7.24 6.88
N ASN A 141 17.32 -8.14 7.78
CA ASN A 141 18.34 -9.17 7.55
C ASN A 141 17.75 -10.58 7.30
N PHE A 142 16.43 -10.68 7.21
CA PHE A 142 15.67 -11.87 6.85
C PHE A 142 14.88 -11.63 5.57
N ASN A 143 14.56 -12.69 4.85
CA ASN A 143 13.82 -12.57 3.59
C ASN A 143 12.34 -12.34 3.93
N ASP A 144 11.62 -11.46 3.22
CA ASP A 144 10.19 -11.21 3.49
C ASP A 144 9.34 -12.51 3.43
N LYS A 145 9.82 -13.53 2.69
CA LYS A 145 9.22 -14.86 2.62
C LYS A 145 9.25 -15.64 3.94
N ASP A 146 10.16 -15.29 4.84
CA ASP A 146 10.27 -15.91 6.16
C ASP A 146 9.27 -15.31 7.17
N ILE A 147 8.65 -14.16 6.84
CA ILE A 147 7.74 -13.40 7.71
C ILE A 147 6.26 -13.65 7.41
N ILE A 148 5.91 -14.15 6.21
CA ILE A 148 4.50 -14.42 5.78
C ILE A 148 3.78 -15.44 6.69
N GLY A 149 4.47 -16.02 7.69
CA GLY A 149 3.85 -16.90 8.67
C GLY A 149 3.05 -16.24 9.79
N ASN A 150 3.25 -14.96 10.13
CA ASN A 150 2.77 -14.42 11.42
C ASN A 150 2.25 -12.96 11.37
N ASP A 151 1.38 -12.61 10.43
CA ASP A 151 0.67 -11.32 10.53
C ASP A 151 -0.83 -11.50 10.24
N ASP A 152 -1.63 -11.33 11.30
CA ASP A 152 -3.08 -11.09 11.32
C ASP A 152 -3.99 -11.99 10.44
N SER A 153 -3.80 -13.31 10.46
CA SER A 153 -4.93 -14.23 10.25
C SER A 153 -5.48 -14.61 11.62
N ASP A 154 -6.77 -14.37 11.88
CA ASP A 154 -7.50 -14.96 13.02
C ASP A 154 -6.98 -16.40 13.24
N GLU A 155 -6.59 -16.80 14.45
CA GLU A 155 -6.15 -18.19 14.73
C GLU A 155 -7.18 -19.25 14.24
N GLY A 156 -8.44 -18.83 14.09
CA GLY A 156 -9.51 -19.60 13.46
C GLY A 156 -9.32 -19.87 11.96
N ASP A 157 -8.69 -18.96 11.20
CA ASP A 157 -8.38 -19.15 9.78
C ASP A 157 -7.19 -20.10 9.58
N GLU A 158 -6.16 -20.04 10.43
CA GLU A 158 -5.01 -20.93 10.34
C GLU A 158 -5.39 -22.40 10.61
N SER A 159 -6.27 -22.64 11.58
CA SER A 159 -6.80 -23.98 11.88
C SER A 159 -7.68 -24.53 10.75
N ILE A 160 -8.50 -23.69 10.11
CA ILE A 160 -9.28 -24.08 8.92
C ILE A 160 -8.37 -24.38 7.73
N ILE A 161 -7.34 -23.57 7.51
CA ILE A 161 -6.36 -23.80 6.43
C ILE A 161 -5.64 -25.14 6.63
N LYS A 162 -5.18 -25.42 7.86
CA LYS A 162 -4.56 -26.71 8.21
C LYS A 162 -5.53 -27.88 7.94
N LEU A 163 -6.78 -27.76 8.37
CA LEU A 163 -7.83 -28.77 8.14
C LEU A 163 -8.07 -29.05 6.65
N LEU A 164 -8.10 -28.01 5.81
CA LEU A 164 -8.33 -28.14 4.37
C LEU A 164 -7.11 -28.68 3.62
N GLN A 165 -5.91 -28.51 4.16
CA GLN A 165 -4.66 -29.04 3.62
C GLN A 165 -4.40 -30.50 4.04
N THR A 166 -5.12 -31.00 5.05
CA THR A 166 -5.02 -32.39 5.50
C THR A 166 -5.26 -33.36 4.33
N PRO A 167 -4.42 -34.40 4.19
CA PRO A 167 -4.60 -35.44 3.16
C PRO A 167 -5.90 -36.23 3.37
N VAL A 168 -6.55 -36.62 2.27
CA VAL A 168 -7.79 -37.44 2.33
C VAL A 168 -7.55 -38.84 2.92
N GLU A 169 -6.30 -39.27 3.05
CA GLU A 169 -5.90 -40.50 3.74
C GLU A 169 -6.21 -40.48 5.25
N GLU A 170 -6.27 -39.31 5.88
CA GLU A 170 -6.59 -39.17 7.31
C GLU A 170 -8.09 -39.33 7.62
N LEU A 171 -8.96 -39.30 6.60
CA LEU A 171 -10.41 -39.53 6.76
C LEU A 171 -10.79 -41.01 7.00
N GLU A 172 -9.79 -41.90 7.18
CA GLU A 172 -9.96 -43.34 7.46
C GLU A 172 -10.95 -44.05 6.51
N LEU A 173 -10.96 -43.64 5.24
CA LEU A 173 -11.86 -44.19 4.22
C LEU A 173 -11.48 -45.63 3.85
N SER A 174 -12.47 -46.42 3.42
CA SER A 174 -12.18 -47.74 2.86
C SER A 174 -11.23 -47.69 1.67
N VAL A 175 -10.49 -48.78 1.46
CA VAL A 175 -9.54 -48.95 0.34
C VAL A 175 -10.17 -48.63 -1.01
N ARG A 176 -11.47 -48.90 -1.20
CA ARG A 176 -12.18 -48.54 -2.44
C ARG A 176 -12.37 -47.02 -2.56
N SER A 177 -12.86 -46.37 -1.52
CA SER A 177 -13.14 -44.93 -1.52
C SER A 177 -11.86 -44.09 -1.63
N SER A 178 -10.78 -44.48 -0.94
CA SER A 178 -9.45 -43.84 -1.06
C SER A 178 -8.87 -43.97 -2.48
N ASN A 179 -8.96 -45.15 -3.10
CA ASN A 179 -8.48 -45.35 -4.47
C ASN A 179 -9.32 -44.59 -5.51
N CYS A 180 -10.63 -44.45 -5.29
CA CYS A 180 -11.48 -43.63 -6.15
C CYS A 180 -11.09 -42.14 -6.09
N LEU A 181 -10.81 -41.59 -4.91
CA LEU A 181 -10.36 -40.21 -4.74
C LEU A 181 -8.98 -39.97 -5.37
N LYS A 182 -8.04 -40.90 -5.20
CA LYS A 182 -6.71 -40.86 -5.86
C LYS A 182 -6.82 -40.86 -7.38
N ASN A 183 -7.69 -41.69 -7.94
CA ASN A 183 -7.92 -41.74 -9.39
C ASN A 183 -8.62 -40.48 -9.92
N ALA A 184 -9.42 -39.80 -9.09
CA ALA A 184 -10.01 -38.50 -9.39
C ALA A 184 -9.04 -37.32 -9.18
N ASN A 185 -7.78 -37.60 -8.80
CA ASN A 185 -6.73 -36.63 -8.48
C ASN A 185 -7.15 -35.65 -7.37
N ILE A 186 -7.92 -36.13 -6.39
CA ILE A 186 -8.31 -35.40 -5.17
C ILE A 186 -7.39 -35.88 -4.06
N ARG A 187 -6.57 -34.98 -3.50
CA ARG A 187 -5.53 -35.33 -2.52
C ARG A 187 -5.77 -34.73 -1.15
N THR A 188 -6.47 -33.61 -1.07
CA THR A 188 -6.74 -32.92 0.20
C THR A 188 -8.23 -32.80 0.50
N ILE A 189 -8.56 -32.63 1.79
CA ILE A 189 -9.94 -32.43 2.24
C ILE A 189 -10.56 -31.18 1.60
N GLY A 190 -9.77 -30.12 1.39
CA GLY A 190 -10.21 -28.90 0.72
C GLY A 190 -10.53 -29.08 -0.76
N GLU A 191 -9.87 -30.01 -1.46
CA GLU A 191 -10.23 -30.37 -2.84
C GLU A 191 -11.51 -31.20 -2.89
N LEU A 192 -11.70 -32.09 -1.91
CA LEU A 192 -12.86 -32.96 -1.81
C LEU A 192 -14.16 -32.18 -1.54
N THR A 193 -14.12 -31.26 -0.58
CA THR A 193 -15.26 -30.43 -0.17
C THR A 193 -15.74 -29.48 -1.26
N LYS A 194 -14.85 -29.04 -2.17
CA LYS A 194 -15.21 -28.23 -3.35
C LYS A 194 -15.96 -29.01 -4.44
N LYS A 195 -15.94 -30.34 -4.43
CA LYS A 195 -16.63 -31.16 -5.42
C LYS A 195 -18.06 -31.44 -5.00
N THR A 196 -18.99 -31.35 -5.95
CA THR A 196 -20.39 -31.71 -5.72
C THR A 196 -20.58 -33.23 -5.77
N GLU A 197 -21.70 -33.71 -5.21
CA GLU A 197 -22.05 -35.14 -5.27
C GLU A 197 -22.11 -35.66 -6.72
N ASP A 198 -22.62 -34.83 -7.64
CA ASP A 198 -22.71 -35.16 -9.07
C ASP A 198 -21.34 -35.20 -9.75
N ASP A 199 -20.40 -34.35 -9.36
CA ASP A 199 -19.04 -34.35 -9.91
C ASP A 199 -18.26 -35.58 -9.48
N ILE A 200 -18.45 -36.01 -8.22
CA ILE A 200 -17.85 -37.23 -7.68
C ILE A 200 -18.50 -38.46 -8.34
N ALA A 201 -19.82 -38.48 -8.52
CA ALA A 201 -20.53 -39.59 -9.15
C ALA A 201 -20.16 -39.79 -10.64
N LYS A 202 -19.73 -38.73 -11.34
CA LYS A 202 -19.24 -38.81 -12.74
C LYS A 202 -17.86 -39.43 -12.88
N THR A 203 -17.10 -39.56 -11.78
CA THR A 203 -15.76 -40.15 -11.84
C THR A 203 -15.83 -41.66 -12.04
N ARG A 204 -14.90 -42.17 -12.87
CA ARG A 204 -14.86 -43.58 -13.28
C ARG A 204 -14.70 -44.48 -12.05
N ASN A 205 -15.60 -45.45 -11.89
CA ASN A 205 -15.66 -46.43 -10.80
C ASN A 205 -16.14 -45.91 -9.43
N PHE A 206 -16.84 -44.78 -9.34
CA PHE A 206 -17.48 -44.35 -8.09
C PHE A 206 -18.81 -45.10 -7.84
N GLY A 207 -18.92 -45.78 -6.70
CA GLY A 207 -20.13 -46.52 -6.32
C GLY A 207 -20.98 -45.78 -5.29
N LYS A 208 -22.31 -46.04 -5.28
CA LYS A 208 -23.25 -45.47 -4.28
C LYS A 208 -22.81 -45.68 -2.82
N LYS A 209 -22.15 -46.81 -2.55
CA LYS A 209 -21.63 -47.15 -1.21
C LYS A 209 -20.41 -46.31 -0.81
N SER A 210 -19.54 -45.94 -1.75
CA SER A 210 -18.37 -45.08 -1.50
C SER A 210 -18.76 -43.61 -1.32
N LEU A 211 -19.78 -43.14 -2.04
CA LEU A 211 -20.31 -41.79 -1.87
C LEU A 211 -20.97 -41.62 -0.49
N ALA A 212 -21.76 -42.60 -0.04
CA ALA A 212 -22.35 -42.59 1.29
C ALA A 212 -21.29 -42.56 2.40
N GLU A 213 -20.24 -43.38 2.27
CA GLU A 213 -19.12 -43.45 3.21
C GLU A 213 -18.36 -42.10 3.31
N ILE A 214 -18.10 -41.45 2.17
CA ILE A 214 -17.43 -40.14 2.16
C ILE A 214 -18.29 -39.07 2.83
N LYS A 215 -19.61 -39.09 2.62
CA LYS A 215 -20.53 -38.14 3.23
C LYS A 215 -20.58 -38.30 4.75
N GLU A 216 -20.64 -39.54 5.23
CA GLU A 216 -20.61 -39.86 6.66
C GLU A 216 -19.30 -39.39 7.31
N LYS A 217 -18.16 -39.67 6.68
CA LYS A 217 -16.84 -39.24 7.19
C LYS A 217 -16.61 -37.75 7.11
N LEU A 218 -17.10 -37.05 6.09
CA LEU A 218 -17.05 -35.58 6.07
C LEU A 218 -17.94 -34.96 7.15
N GLN A 219 -19.09 -35.57 7.46
CA GLN A 219 -19.97 -35.11 8.53
C GLN A 219 -19.34 -35.24 9.93
N GLU A 220 -18.55 -36.29 10.18
CA GLU A 220 -17.77 -36.42 11.42
C GLU A 220 -16.81 -35.23 11.63
N TRP A 221 -16.32 -34.63 10.54
CA TRP A 221 -15.42 -33.48 10.52
C TRP A 221 -16.15 -32.13 10.37
N ASN A 222 -17.49 -32.12 10.48
CA ASN A 222 -18.37 -30.96 10.25
C ASN A 222 -18.26 -30.34 8.85
N LEU A 223 -17.92 -31.14 7.84
CA LEU A 223 -17.75 -30.74 6.45
C LEU A 223 -18.83 -31.35 5.55
N THR A 224 -19.10 -30.71 4.42
CA THR A 224 -20.03 -31.21 3.40
C THR A 224 -19.47 -31.07 1.99
N LEU A 225 -20.05 -31.82 1.05
CA LEU A 225 -19.69 -31.76 -0.38
C LEU A 225 -20.34 -30.54 -1.04
N GLY A 226 -19.63 -29.90 -1.97
CA GLY A 226 -20.06 -28.68 -2.66
C GLY A 226 -19.95 -27.41 -1.82
N MET A 227 -19.11 -27.44 -0.78
CA MET A 227 -18.95 -26.33 0.18
C MET A 227 -17.91 -25.33 -0.31
N THR A 228 -18.34 -24.07 -0.45
CA THR A 228 -17.47 -22.95 -0.84
C THR A 228 -17.27 -21.93 0.27
N ASP A 229 -18.04 -22.04 1.36
CA ASP A 229 -17.98 -21.17 2.53
C ASP A 229 -17.72 -22.02 3.80
N TYR A 230 -16.60 -21.74 4.46
CA TYR A 230 -16.09 -22.45 5.65
C TYR A 230 -16.31 -21.65 6.94
N SER A 231 -17.02 -20.52 6.89
CA SER A 231 -17.18 -19.58 8.01
C SER A 231 -17.88 -20.20 9.23
N HIS A 232 -18.73 -21.22 9.04
CA HIS A 232 -19.41 -21.90 10.14
C HIS A 232 -18.48 -22.82 10.96
N LEU A 233 -17.31 -23.19 10.43
CA LEU A 233 -16.28 -23.91 11.19
C LEU A 233 -15.63 -23.01 12.25
N LYS A 234 -15.58 -21.68 12.04
CA LYS A 234 -15.17 -20.72 13.06
C LYS A 234 -16.07 -20.80 14.30
N ASN A 235 -17.38 -20.97 14.09
CA ASN A 235 -18.35 -21.08 15.18
C ASN A 235 -18.31 -22.44 15.87
N ALA A 236 -18.10 -23.53 15.14
CA ALA A 236 -17.99 -24.88 15.72
C ALA A 236 -16.74 -25.04 16.59
N ALA A 237 -15.59 -24.51 16.15
CA ALA A 237 -14.36 -24.50 16.96
C ALA A 237 -14.52 -23.70 18.27
N ASN A 238 -15.28 -22.61 18.24
CA ASN A 238 -15.62 -21.83 19.43
C ASN A 238 -16.58 -22.56 20.39
N ILE A 239 -17.50 -23.40 19.87
CA ILE A 239 -18.45 -24.18 20.68
C ILE A 239 -17.77 -25.39 21.36
N THR A 240 -16.81 -26.04 20.71
CA THR A 240 -16.05 -27.14 21.31
C THR A 240 -15.17 -26.65 22.46
N LYS A 241 -14.53 -25.48 22.31
CA LYS A 241 -13.78 -24.83 23.41
C LYS A 241 -14.65 -24.47 24.61
N GLN A 242 -15.87 -23.95 24.39
CA GLN A 242 -16.79 -23.67 25.51
C GLN A 242 -17.21 -24.93 26.27
N LYS A 243 -17.35 -26.08 25.59
CA LYS A 243 -17.66 -27.35 26.28
C LYS A 243 -16.48 -27.88 27.10
N GLU A 244 -15.26 -27.78 26.59
CA GLU A 244 -14.05 -28.22 27.32
C GLU A 244 -13.80 -27.37 28.58
N GLU A 245 -14.04 -26.04 28.53
CA GLU A 245 -13.94 -25.18 29.71
C GLU A 245 -15.04 -25.41 30.76
N THR A 246 -16.21 -25.94 30.36
CA THR A 246 -17.31 -26.19 31.30
C THR A 246 -17.18 -27.56 32.02
N ASP A 247 -16.45 -28.51 31.45
CA ASP A 247 -16.20 -29.83 32.07
C ASP A 247 -14.97 -29.83 33.02
N GLU A 248 -14.16 -28.77 33.01
CA GLU A 248 -13.04 -28.58 33.96
C GLU A 248 -13.37 -27.67 35.16
N SER A 249 -14.63 -27.24 35.33
CA SER A 249 -15.10 -26.38 36.45
C SER A 249 -15.93 -27.14 37.49
#